data_AF-A0A2D4LQ47-F1
#
_entry.id   AF-A0A2D4LQ47-F1
#
_cell.length_a   1.000
_cell.length_b   1.000
_cell.length_c   1.000
_cell.angle_alpha   90.00
_cell.angle_beta   90.00
_cell.angle_gamma   90.00
#
_symmetry.space_group_name_H-M   'P 1'
#
loop_
_entity.id
_entity.type
_entity.pdbx_description
1 polymer ?
#
loop_
_entity_poly.entity_id
_entity_poly.type
_entity_poly.pdbx_seq_one_letter_code
_entity_poly.pdbx_strand_id
1 'polypeptide(L)'
;VDLLKLAPMVGGYPHSQHAGGLAPPAPCPARLLVDADSALQRLYGGYQTDWVCGGQWNAMVGYLAALSQACLYQGGLELAVIFNGGLGKERLPEWARKAQAERQTAQLIAGHVGNKGTPPPRAWFLPPACLGHCVRLAMIRFRVKVFQ
;
A
#
# COMPACT_ATOMS: atom_id res chain seq x y z
N VAL A 1 45.09 -25.43 63.89
CA VAL A 1 45.08 -24.07 64.45
C VAL A 1 43.66 -23.55 64.41
N ASP A 2 43.31 -22.84 65.47
CA ASP A 2 41.99 -22.75 66.09
C ASP A 2 41.31 -21.39 65.84
N LEU A 3 40.04 -21.29 66.26
CA LEU A 3 39.24 -20.07 66.56
C LEU A 3 38.80 -19.17 65.37
N LEU A 4 37.51 -19.11 65.01
CA LEU A 4 36.38 -18.37 65.62
C LEU A 4 36.39 -16.84 65.44
N LYS A 5 35.30 -16.38 64.78
CA LYS A 5 34.47 -15.18 65.05
C LYS A 5 35.16 -13.83 65.24
N LEU A 6 34.69 -12.84 64.47
CA LEU A 6 33.76 -11.81 64.96
C LEU A 6 33.25 -10.94 63.80
N ALA A 7 31.93 -10.84 63.68
CA ALA A 7 31.28 -9.72 62.99
C ALA A 7 31.47 -8.42 63.82
N PRO A 8 31.22 -7.27 63.21
CA PRO A 8 30.03 -6.56 63.65
C PRO A 8 29.13 -6.12 62.48
N MET A 9 27.83 -6.23 62.72
CA MET A 9 26.78 -5.55 61.96
C MET A 9 26.85 -4.04 62.19
N VAL A 10 26.76 -3.23 61.14
CA VAL A 10 25.94 -2.00 61.10
C VAL A 10 25.59 -1.68 59.64
N GLY A 11 24.29 -1.71 59.33
CA GLY A 11 23.61 -0.69 58.51
C GLY A 11 23.81 -0.72 56.99
N GLY A 12 23.01 -1.53 56.29
CA GLY A 12 22.73 -1.32 54.87
C GLY A 12 21.36 -1.93 54.53
N TYR A 13 20.35 -1.08 54.40
CA TYR A 13 18.99 -1.46 54.02
C TYR A 13 18.98 -2.36 52.78
N PRO A 14 18.20 -3.46 52.74
CA PRO A 14 17.96 -4.17 51.49
C PRO A 14 17.03 -3.30 50.63
N HIS A 15 17.57 -2.70 49.55
CA HIS A 15 16.72 -2.19 48.49
C HIS A 15 16.06 -3.40 47.81
N SER A 16 14.76 -3.56 48.06
CA SER A 16 13.94 -4.62 47.50
C SER A 16 14.13 -4.69 45.99
N GLN A 17 14.59 -5.84 45.50
CA GLN A 17 14.38 -6.27 44.13
C GLN A 17 12.87 -6.44 43.93
N HIS A 18 12.19 -5.39 43.50
CA HIS A 18 10.91 -5.54 42.82
C HIS A 18 11.18 -5.73 41.33
N ALA A 19 11.09 -6.99 40.93
CA ALA A 19 10.89 -7.41 39.56
C ALA A 19 9.70 -6.66 38.96
N GLY A 20 9.93 -6.04 37.80
CA GLY A 20 8.91 -5.35 37.02
C GLY A 20 9.49 -4.79 35.73
N GLY A 21 10.51 -5.44 35.16
CA GLY A 21 11.01 -5.11 33.83
C GLY A 21 9.97 -5.54 32.80
N LEU A 22 8.98 -4.68 32.53
CA LEU A 22 8.17 -4.79 31.33
C LEU A 22 9.15 -4.74 30.16
N ALA A 23 9.25 -5.86 29.42
CA ALA A 23 9.92 -5.86 28.14
C ALA A 23 9.36 -4.69 27.31
N PRO A 24 10.21 -3.93 26.59
CA PRO A 24 9.72 -2.84 25.75
C PRO A 24 8.61 -3.38 24.85
N PRO A 25 7.49 -2.64 24.67
CA PRO A 25 6.44 -3.08 23.77
C PRO A 25 7.06 -3.36 22.40
N ALA A 26 6.72 -4.51 21.81
CA ALA A 26 7.24 -4.87 20.49
C ALA A 26 7.04 -3.68 19.53
N PRO A 27 8.07 -3.28 18.77
CA PRO A 27 7.97 -2.11 17.91
C PRO A 27 6.79 -2.29 16.96
N CYS A 28 5.87 -1.32 16.96
CA CYS A 28 4.75 -1.32 16.03
C CYS A 28 5.30 -1.34 14.60
N PRO A 29 4.79 -2.22 13.71
CA PRO A 29 5.23 -2.23 12.33
C PRO A 29 4.96 -0.86 11.68
N ALA A 30 5.91 -0.36 10.89
CA ALA A 30 5.72 0.88 10.16
C ALA A 30 4.58 0.70 9.15
N ARG A 31 3.73 1.72 9.00
CA ARG A 31 2.55 1.64 8.13
C ARG A 31 2.78 2.38 6.82
N LEU A 32 2.49 1.72 5.72
CA LEU A 32 2.51 2.33 4.38
C LEU A 32 1.07 2.54 3.93
N LEU A 33 0.67 3.80 3.76
CA LEU A 33 -0.63 4.16 3.18
C LEU A 33 -0.46 4.55 1.72
N VAL A 34 -1.19 3.88 0.84
CA VAL A 34 -1.19 4.14 -0.62
C VAL A 34 -2.49 4.82 -1.02
N ASP A 35 -2.40 6.00 -1.61
CA ASP A 35 -3.50 6.59 -2.38
C ASP A 35 -3.69 5.80 -3.68
N ALA A 36 -4.78 5.04 -3.76
CA ALA A 36 -5.03 4.10 -4.82
C ALA A 36 -5.28 4.79 -6.16
N ASP A 37 -6.04 5.90 -6.17
CA ASP A 37 -6.49 6.54 -7.41
C ASP A 37 -5.33 7.18 -8.16
N SER A 38 -4.37 7.78 -7.45
CA SER A 38 -3.14 8.30 -8.06
C SER A 38 -2.15 7.19 -8.44
N ALA A 39 -2.28 6.01 -7.83
CA ALA A 39 -1.41 4.88 -8.06
C ALA A 39 -1.97 3.82 -9.03
N LEU A 40 -3.17 3.98 -9.60
CA LEU A 40 -3.84 2.93 -10.40
C LEU A 40 -2.96 2.33 -11.50
N GLN A 41 -2.18 3.15 -12.20
CA GLN A 41 -1.23 2.66 -13.21
C GLN A 41 -0.17 1.73 -12.63
N ARG A 42 0.38 2.08 -11.46
CA ARG A 42 1.38 1.28 -10.75
C ARG A 42 0.76 0.04 -10.13
N LEU A 43 -0.43 0.16 -9.55
CA LEU A 43 -1.18 -0.95 -8.93
C LEU A 43 -1.71 -1.95 -9.96
N TYR A 44 -1.96 -1.52 -11.20
CA TYR A 44 -2.20 -2.41 -12.33
C TYR A 44 -0.96 -3.28 -12.67
N GLY A 45 0.21 -2.89 -12.17
CA GLY A 45 1.47 -3.59 -12.37
C GLY A 45 2.54 -2.73 -13.03
N GLY A 46 2.26 -1.46 -13.39
CA GLY A 46 3.26 -0.47 -13.82
C GLY A 46 3.97 -0.75 -15.16
N TYR A 47 4.04 -2.00 -15.62
CA TYR A 47 4.82 -2.45 -16.77
C TYR A 47 3.99 -3.05 -17.90
N GLN A 48 2.71 -3.35 -17.66
CA GLN A 48 1.86 -4.06 -18.61
C GLN A 48 1.22 -3.09 -19.62
N THR A 49 1.13 -3.57 -20.86
CA THR A 49 0.53 -2.88 -22.00
C THR A 49 -0.97 -2.65 -21.78
N ASP A 50 -1.45 -1.59 -22.42
CA ASP A 50 -2.77 -1.00 -22.25
C ASP A 50 -3.89 -2.05 -22.12
N TRP A 51 -4.72 -1.90 -21.09
CA TRP A 51 -5.94 -2.69 -20.89
C TRP A 51 -6.87 -2.67 -22.10
N VAL A 52 -6.74 -1.65 -22.96
CA VAL A 52 -7.49 -1.46 -24.21
C VAL A 52 -7.29 -2.63 -25.18
N CYS A 53 -6.15 -3.32 -25.11
CA CYS A 53 -5.86 -4.50 -25.95
C CYS A 53 -6.15 -5.83 -25.24
N GLY A 54 -7.11 -5.85 -24.31
CA GLY A 54 -7.50 -7.04 -23.52
C GLY A 54 -6.85 -7.11 -22.13
N GLY A 55 -5.76 -6.36 -21.93
CA GLY A 55 -5.10 -6.22 -20.64
C GLY A 55 -4.47 -7.51 -20.09
N GLN A 56 -3.90 -7.41 -18.90
CA GLN A 56 -3.22 -8.50 -18.19
C GLN A 56 -3.68 -8.54 -16.72
N TRP A 57 -4.98 -8.71 -16.51
CA TRP A 57 -5.61 -8.71 -15.19
C TRP A 57 -5.02 -9.74 -14.22
N ASN A 58 -4.67 -10.93 -14.71
CA ASN A 58 -4.03 -11.95 -13.88
C ASN A 58 -2.64 -11.52 -13.42
N ALA A 59 -1.88 -10.82 -14.28
CA ALA A 59 -0.57 -10.29 -13.91
C ALA A 59 -0.70 -9.14 -12.91
N MET A 60 -1.72 -8.29 -13.01
CA MET A 60 -2.08 -7.33 -11.96
C MET A 60 -2.31 -8.05 -10.63
N VAL A 61 -3.18 -9.06 -10.59
CA VAL A 61 -3.50 -9.78 -9.35
C VAL A 61 -2.24 -10.44 -8.76
N GLY A 62 -1.39 -11.05 -9.59
CA GLY A 62 -0.12 -11.61 -9.17
C GLY A 62 0.85 -10.57 -8.62
N TYR A 63 0.95 -9.39 -9.26
CA TYR A 63 1.75 -8.28 -8.79
C TYR A 63 1.27 -7.77 -7.42
N LEU A 64 -0.04 -7.59 -7.25
CA LEU A 64 -0.62 -7.14 -5.99
C LEU A 64 -0.41 -8.16 -4.86
N ALA A 65 -0.47 -9.46 -5.18
CA ALA A 65 -0.11 -10.51 -4.23
C ALA A 65 1.35 -10.36 -3.79
N ALA A 66 2.29 -10.27 -4.73
CA ALA A 66 3.71 -10.11 -4.44
C ALA A 66 4.00 -8.84 -3.63
N LEU A 67 3.37 -7.72 -3.98
CA LEU A 67 3.47 -6.46 -3.23
C LEU A 67 3.02 -6.64 -1.77
N SER A 68 1.86 -7.25 -1.54
CA SER A 68 1.34 -7.48 -0.18
C SER A 68 2.28 -8.36 0.66
N GLN A 69 2.84 -9.41 0.04
CA GLN A 69 3.78 -10.33 0.69
C GLN A 69 5.12 -9.64 1.00
N ALA A 70 5.65 -8.84 0.06
CA ALA A 70 6.89 -8.11 0.27
C ALA A 70 6.78 -7.10 1.43
N CYS A 71 5.67 -6.35 1.51
CA CYS A 71 5.41 -5.46 2.63
C CYS A 71 5.41 -6.22 3.97
N LEU A 72 4.69 -7.35 4.04
CA LEU A 72 4.53 -8.10 5.28
C LEU A 72 5.81 -8.80 5.73
N TYR A 73 6.47 -9.55 4.84
CA TYR A 73 7.55 -10.47 5.21
C TYR A 73 8.95 -9.89 5.05
N GLN A 74 9.14 -8.94 4.13
CA GLN A 74 10.47 -8.37 3.86
C GLN A 74 10.62 -6.96 4.43
N GLY A 75 9.54 -6.18 4.46
CA GLY A 75 9.57 -4.79 4.93
C GLY A 75 9.24 -4.62 6.41
N GLY A 76 8.61 -5.59 7.06
CA GLY A 76 7.99 -5.37 8.38
C GLY A 76 6.94 -4.25 8.33
N LEU A 77 6.32 -4.05 7.17
CA LEU A 77 5.39 -2.97 6.88
C LEU A 77 3.94 -3.47 6.90
N GLU A 78 3.08 -2.68 7.52
CA GLU A 78 1.64 -2.84 7.38
C GLU A 78 1.15 -2.00 6.20
N LEU A 79 0.77 -2.66 5.10
CA LEU A 79 0.21 -2.02 3.92
C LEU A 79 -1.27 -1.69 4.13
N ALA A 80 -1.63 -0.44 3.83
CA ALA A 80 -3.00 0.03 3.74
C ALA A 80 -3.20 0.81 2.44
N VAL A 81 -4.41 0.77 1.90
CA VAL A 81 -4.78 1.42 0.65
C VAL A 81 -6.02 2.27 0.88
N ILE A 82 -6.03 3.50 0.40
CA ILE A 82 -7.17 4.42 0.46
C ILE A 82 -7.65 4.74 -0.95
N PHE A 83 -8.96 4.65 -1.18
CA PHE A 83 -9.61 5.11 -2.39
C PHE A 83 -10.30 6.45 -2.10
N ASN A 84 -10.39 7.35 -3.06
CA ASN A 84 -11.18 8.55 -2.88
C ASN A 84 -12.66 8.18 -2.68
N GLY A 85 -13.29 8.80 -1.69
CA GLY A 85 -14.73 8.76 -1.49
C GLY A 85 -15.48 9.69 -2.45
N GLY A 86 -16.59 10.24 -1.97
CA GLY A 86 -17.43 11.15 -2.76
C GLY A 86 -16.70 12.44 -3.14
N LEU A 87 -17.01 12.97 -4.34
CA LEU A 87 -16.47 14.23 -4.81
C LEU A 87 -17.18 15.41 -4.15
N GLY A 88 -16.42 16.26 -3.45
CA GLY A 88 -16.93 17.53 -2.91
C GLY A 88 -17.18 18.56 -4.01
N LYS A 89 -18.16 19.45 -3.81
CA LYS A 89 -18.58 20.45 -4.79
C LYS A 89 -17.45 21.41 -5.18
N GLU A 90 -16.59 21.73 -4.21
CA GLU A 90 -15.40 22.57 -4.36
C GLU A 90 -14.37 21.98 -5.32
N ARG A 91 -14.36 20.65 -5.50
CA ARG A 91 -13.43 19.94 -6.40
C ARG A 91 -13.99 19.65 -7.79
N LEU A 92 -15.24 20.04 -8.07
CA LEU A 92 -15.85 19.85 -9.40
C LEU A 92 -15.03 20.45 -10.55
N PRO A 93 -14.45 21.67 -10.44
CA PRO A 93 -13.64 22.24 -11.52
C PRO A 93 -12.38 21.42 -11.80
N GLU A 94 -11.73 20.92 -10.75
CA GLU A 94 -10.54 20.07 -10.86
C GLU A 94 -10.89 18.73 -11.53
N TRP A 95 -11.98 18.11 -11.09
CA TRP A 95 -12.51 16.89 -11.68
C TRP A 95 -12.86 17.09 -13.15
N ALA A 96 -13.55 18.18 -13.51
CA ALA A 96 -13.92 18.46 -14.89
C ALA A 96 -12.70 18.59 -15.80
N ARG A 97 -11.64 19.27 -15.32
CA ARG A 97 -10.35 19.36 -16.04
C ARG A 97 -9.71 17.97 -16.22
N LYS A 98 -9.71 17.15 -15.17
CA LYS A 98 -9.17 15.77 -15.23
C LYS A 98 -9.96 14.91 -16.21
N ALA A 99 -11.29 14.92 -16.12
CA ALA A 99 -12.18 14.16 -17.01
C ALA A 99 -11.99 14.58 -18.49
N GLN A 100 -11.80 15.87 -18.74
CA GLN A 100 -11.51 16.36 -20.10
C GLN A 100 -10.15 15.86 -20.62
N ALA A 101 -9.12 15.86 -19.78
CA ALA A 101 -7.81 15.31 -20.15
C ALA A 101 -7.89 13.79 -20.43
N GLU A 102 -8.60 13.05 -19.59
CA GLU A 102 -8.86 11.62 -19.78
C GLU A 102 -9.60 11.34 -21.10
N ARG A 103 -10.59 12.17 -21.44
CA ARG A 103 -11.30 12.09 -22.72
C ARG A 103 -10.38 12.33 -23.91
N GLN A 104 -9.47 13.31 -23.84
CA GLN A 104 -8.51 13.57 -24.91
C GLN A 104 -7.57 12.37 -25.09
N THR A 105 -7.07 11.78 -24.00
CA THR A 105 -6.26 10.56 -24.05
C THR A 105 -7.05 9.39 -24.66
N ALA A 106 -8.32 9.21 -24.30
CA ALA A 106 -9.18 8.18 -24.88
C ALA A 106 -9.31 8.33 -26.40
N GLN A 107 -9.47 9.56 -26.89
CA GLN A 107 -9.53 9.85 -28.33
C GLN A 107 -8.23 9.51 -29.05
N LEU A 108 -7.07 9.82 -28.44
CA LEU A 108 -5.77 9.46 -28.99
C LEU A 108 -5.59 7.95 -29.09
N ILE A 109 -5.98 7.20 -28.04
CA ILE A 109 -5.91 5.74 -28.03
C ILE A 109 -6.83 5.15 -29.10
N ALA A 110 -8.10 5.56 -29.14
CA ALA A 110 -9.08 5.06 -30.09
C ALA A 110 -8.63 5.32 -31.54
N GLY A 111 -8.13 6.53 -31.83
CA GLY A 111 -7.58 6.87 -33.13
C GLY A 111 -6.34 6.04 -33.49
N HIS A 112 -5.43 5.80 -32.55
CA HIS A 112 -4.24 4.98 -32.78
C HIS A 112 -4.61 3.52 -33.09
N VAL A 113 -5.45 2.92 -32.26
CA VAL A 113 -5.89 1.53 -32.44
C VAL A 113 -6.66 1.38 -33.75
N GLY A 114 -7.58 2.30 -34.05
CA GLY A 114 -8.37 2.27 -35.28
C GLY A 114 -7.53 2.46 -36.55
N ASN A 115 -6.57 3.39 -36.54
CA ASN A 115 -5.79 3.72 -37.74
C ASN A 115 -4.57 2.81 -37.95
N LYS A 116 -3.93 2.35 -36.87
CA LYS A 116 -2.66 1.60 -36.95
C LYS A 116 -2.83 0.11 -36.64
N GLY A 117 -3.89 -0.28 -35.93
CA GLY A 117 -4.09 -1.67 -35.50
C GLY A 117 -3.04 -2.19 -34.50
N THR A 118 -2.19 -1.31 -33.96
CA THR A 118 -1.15 -1.66 -32.99
C THR A 118 -1.55 -1.24 -31.58
N PRO A 119 -0.99 -1.87 -30.54
CA PRO A 119 -1.17 -1.39 -29.17
C PRO A 119 -0.74 0.07 -29.02
N PRO A 120 -1.47 0.89 -28.25
CA PRO A 120 -1.12 2.29 -28.05
C PRO A 120 0.20 2.46 -27.27
N PRO A 121 0.86 3.63 -27.38
CA PRO A 121 2.02 3.99 -26.57
C PRO A 121 1.76 3.87 -25.07
N ARG A 122 2.70 3.25 -24.34
CA ARG A 122 2.60 3.01 -22.89
C ARG A 122 2.40 4.28 -22.04
N ALA A 123 2.83 5.45 -22.55
CA ALA A 123 2.63 6.72 -21.87
C ALA A 123 1.16 7.17 -21.82
N TRP A 124 0.28 6.61 -22.65
CA TRP A 124 -1.13 6.99 -22.76
C TRP A 124 -2.04 6.18 -21.84
N PHE A 125 -1.58 5.88 -20.62
CA PHE A 125 -2.39 5.12 -19.70
C PHE A 125 -3.65 5.89 -19.28
N LEU A 126 -4.81 5.28 -19.51
CA LEU A 126 -6.10 5.75 -19.05
C LEU A 126 -6.77 4.59 -18.29
N PRO A 127 -6.97 4.59 -16.97
CA PRO A 127 -7.50 3.41 -16.28
C PRO A 127 -8.92 3.05 -16.79
N PRO A 128 -9.24 1.76 -17.03
CA PRO A 128 -10.62 1.36 -17.31
C PRO A 128 -11.48 1.62 -16.07
N ALA A 129 -12.75 1.93 -16.28
CA ALA A 129 -13.67 2.34 -15.21
C ALA A 129 -13.74 1.36 -14.03
N CYS A 130 -13.55 0.06 -14.27
CA CYS A 130 -13.58 -0.97 -13.25
C CYS A 130 -12.23 -1.19 -12.53
N LEU A 131 -11.12 -0.59 -12.98
CA LEU A 131 -9.79 -0.92 -12.45
C LEU A 131 -9.69 -0.66 -10.95
N GLY A 132 -10.14 0.51 -10.47
CA GLY A 132 -10.12 0.82 -9.04
C GLY A 132 -10.91 -0.20 -8.22
N HIS A 133 -12.05 -0.65 -8.72
CA HIS A 133 -12.84 -1.70 -8.09
C HIS A 133 -12.12 -3.06 -8.08
N CYS A 134 -11.54 -3.47 -9.21
CA CYS A 134 -10.76 -4.71 -9.30
C CYS A 134 -9.56 -4.70 -8.35
N VAL A 135 -8.83 -3.59 -8.27
CA VAL A 135 -7.70 -3.41 -7.33
C VAL A 135 -8.21 -3.48 -5.88
N ARG A 136 -9.31 -2.81 -5.56
CA ARG A 136 -9.92 -2.86 -4.22
C ARG A 136 -10.25 -4.29 -3.79
N LEU A 137 -10.91 -5.05 -4.66
CA LEU A 137 -11.25 -6.45 -4.39
C LEU A 137 -10.00 -7.33 -4.22
N ALA A 138 -8.97 -7.11 -5.05
CA ALA A 138 -7.70 -7.84 -4.93
C ALA A 138 -7.00 -7.54 -3.60
N MET A 139 -6.94 -6.27 -3.18
CA MET A 139 -6.34 -5.87 -1.90
C MET A 139 -7.06 -6.50 -0.71
N ILE A 140 -8.40 -6.50 -0.73
CA ILE A 140 -9.22 -7.19 0.29
C ILE A 140 -8.90 -8.68 0.32
N ARG A 141 -8.82 -9.33 -0.86
CA ARG A 141 -8.44 -10.74 -0.98
C ARG A 141 -7.07 -11.04 -0.37
N PHE A 142 -6.12 -10.11 -0.48
CA PHE A 142 -4.78 -10.24 0.11
C PHE A 142 -4.69 -9.73 1.54
N ARG A 143 -5.82 -9.47 2.20
CA ARG A 143 -5.91 -9.00 3.59
C ARG A 143 -5.20 -7.66 3.84
N VAL A 144 -5.05 -6.86 2.80
CA VAL A 144 -4.60 -5.47 2.91
C VAL A 144 -5.76 -4.63 3.42
N LYS A 145 -5.50 -3.71 4.35
CA LYS A 145 -6.53 -2.80 4.87
C LYS A 145 -6.93 -1.82 3.77
N VAL A 146 -8.23 -1.72 3.49
CA VAL A 146 -8.76 -0.81 2.48
C VAL A 146 -9.71 0.20 3.11
N PHE A 147 -9.51 1.48 2.81
CA PHE A 147 -10.29 2.61 3.26
C PHE A 147 -10.90 3.39 2.10
N GLN A 148 -11.91 4.21 2.40
CA GLN A 148 -12.55 5.15 1.49
C GLN A 148 -12.95 6.41 2.24
#